data_AF-A0A399CZM2-F1
#
_entry.id   AF-A0A399CZM2-F1
#
_cell.length_a   1.000
_cell.length_b   1.000
_cell.length_c   1.000
_cell.angle_alpha   90.00
_cell.angle_beta   90.00
_cell.angle_gamma   90.00
#
_symmetry.space_group_name_H-M   'P 1'
#
loop_
_entity.id
_entity.type
_entity.pdbx_description
1 polymer ?
#
loop_
_entity_poly.entity_id
_entity_poly.type
_entity_poly.pdbx_seq_one_letter_code
_entity_poly.pdbx_strand_id
1 'polypeptide(L)'
;MVIKILHVVLLASVKYFFTLPYAMIIGLEYEQAVLSVLTGGIGGFLFFYYLSKPLIRGFNSAFPFLCRLAPVSLKTRCQKFFKPNRINRKVKIFTRKNRLLARFKRAYGFWGIIITTPLFLTIPLGAFLAGKYYSNRKHLVLYMILSIVGWGVVLSGIIHLFPGVFLD
;
A
#
# COMPACT_ATOMS: atom_id res chain seq x y z
N MET A 1 -4.43 -3.69 27.80
CA MET A 1 -4.71 -4.60 26.66
C MET A 1 -5.17 -3.87 25.41
N VAL A 2 -6.25 -3.07 25.46
CA VAL A 2 -6.83 -2.38 24.29
C VAL A 2 -5.82 -1.51 23.52
N ILE A 3 -4.98 -0.74 24.21
CA ILE A 3 -3.96 0.12 23.57
C ILE A 3 -2.95 -0.70 22.76
N LYS A 4 -2.54 -1.88 23.26
CA LYS A 4 -1.61 -2.77 22.56
C LYS A 4 -2.22 -3.29 21.25
N ILE A 5 -3.48 -3.74 21.31
CA ILE A 5 -4.25 -4.19 20.15
C ILE A 5 -4.38 -3.07 19.11
N LEU A 6 -4.80 -1.88 19.55
CA LEU A 6 -4.97 -0.73 18.65
C LEU A 6 -3.66 -0.33 17.96
N HIS A 7 -2.55 -0.37 18.70
CA HIS A 7 -1.23 -0.12 18.13
C HIS A 7 -0.83 -1.16 17.07
N VAL A 8 -1.09 -2.45 17.33
CA VAL A 8 -0.83 -3.54 16.37
C VAL A 8 -1.70 -3.39 15.12
N VAL A 9 -2.99 -3.07 15.27
CA VAL A 9 -3.92 -2.83 14.15
C VAL A 9 -3.44 -1.68 13.26
N LEU A 10 -3.03 -0.56 13.87
CA LEU A 10 -2.48 0.58 13.13
C LEU A 10 -1.17 0.23 12.44
N LEU A 11 -0.28 -0.49 13.12
CA LEU A 11 0.97 -0.92 12.51
C LEU A 11 0.72 -1.88 11.35
N ALA A 12 -0.25 -2.80 11.47
CA ALA A 12 -0.63 -3.76 10.43
C ALA A 12 -1.13 -3.05 9.18
N SER A 13 -1.86 -1.94 9.34
CA SER A 13 -2.32 -1.11 8.22
C SER A 13 -1.20 -0.46 7.40
N VAL A 14 0.02 -0.34 7.94
CA VAL A 14 1.17 0.29 7.27
C VAL A 14 2.26 -0.72 6.92
N LYS A 15 2.62 -1.60 7.85
CA LYS A 15 3.76 -2.53 7.80
C LYS A 15 3.35 -3.96 8.18
N TYR A 16 2.38 -4.51 7.45
CA TYR A 16 1.80 -5.84 7.68
C TYR A 16 2.80 -6.95 8.04
N PHE A 17 3.85 -7.15 7.23
CA PHE A 17 4.83 -8.24 7.43
C PHE A 17 5.46 -8.27 8.83
N PHE A 18 5.83 -7.11 9.37
CA PHE A 18 6.52 -7.01 10.67
C PHE A 18 5.57 -7.03 11.87
N THR A 19 4.26 -6.97 11.64
CA THR A 19 3.31 -6.76 12.72
C THR A 19 3.00 -7.99 13.53
N LEU A 20 2.99 -9.17 12.90
CA LEU A 20 2.76 -10.43 13.61
C LEU A 20 3.91 -10.73 14.60
N PRO A 21 5.20 -10.67 14.21
CA PRO A 21 6.30 -10.84 15.16
C PRO A 21 6.31 -9.75 16.25
N TYR A 22 6.02 -8.50 15.88
CA TYR A 22 5.98 -7.39 16.82
C TYR A 22 4.87 -7.53 17.87
N ALA A 23 3.70 -8.05 17.48
CA ALA A 23 2.59 -8.31 18.41
C ALA A 23 2.97 -9.37 19.47
N MET A 24 3.71 -10.40 19.07
CA MET A 24 4.22 -11.43 19.99
C MET A 24 5.23 -10.85 20.99
N ILE A 25 6.16 -10.00 20.51
CA ILE A 25 7.15 -9.33 21.38
C ILE A 25 6.49 -8.41 22.42
N ILE A 26 5.35 -7.79 22.08
CA ILE A 26 4.56 -6.97 23.00
C ILE A 26 3.81 -7.82 24.06
N GLY A 27 3.82 -9.16 23.90
CA GLY A 27 3.12 -10.11 24.74
C GLY A 27 1.61 -10.15 24.47
N LEU A 28 1.17 -9.96 23.23
CA LEU A 28 -0.21 -10.35 22.87
C LEU A 28 -0.30 -11.87 22.78
N GLU A 29 -1.44 -12.38 23.21
CA GLU A 29 -1.83 -13.76 22.91
C GLU A 29 -1.88 -13.97 21.40
N TYR A 30 -1.43 -15.13 20.94
CA TYR A 30 -1.27 -15.44 19.53
C TYR A 30 -2.57 -15.27 18.73
N GLU A 31 -3.70 -15.75 19.25
CA GLU A 31 -5.00 -15.59 18.58
C GLU A 31 -5.38 -14.13 18.42
N GLN A 32 -5.20 -13.34 19.48
CA GLN A 32 -5.47 -11.90 19.46
C GLN A 32 -4.54 -11.16 18.52
N ALA A 33 -3.26 -11.57 18.42
CA ALA A 33 -2.28 -11.02 17.50
C ALA A 33 -2.68 -11.29 16.04
N VAL A 34 -3.03 -12.54 15.70
CA VAL A 34 -3.46 -12.91 14.35
C VAL A 34 -4.72 -12.15 13.94
N LEU A 35 -5.74 -12.09 14.81
CA LEU A 35 -6.97 -11.36 14.54
C LEU A 35 -6.71 -9.85 14.37
N SER A 36 -5.87 -9.25 15.21
CA SER A 36 -5.50 -7.84 15.14
C SER A 36 -4.75 -7.51 13.83
N VAL A 37 -3.85 -8.39 13.41
CA VAL A 37 -3.08 -8.22 12.17
C VAL A 37 -3.97 -8.37 10.94
N LEU A 38 -4.85 -9.37 10.89
CA LEU A 38 -5.78 -9.56 9.78
C LEU A 38 -6.78 -8.40 9.66
N THR A 39 -7.38 -7.98 10.79
CA THR A 39 -8.31 -6.85 10.82
C THR A 39 -7.64 -5.55 10.43
N GLY A 40 -6.44 -5.26 10.95
CA GLY A 40 -5.65 -4.09 10.58
C GLY A 40 -5.15 -4.11 9.13
N GLY A 41 -4.79 -5.28 8.62
CA GLY A 41 -4.36 -5.46 7.23
C GLY A 41 -5.49 -5.23 6.24
N ILE A 42 -6.64 -5.89 6.44
CA ILE A 42 -7.82 -5.73 5.58
C ILE A 42 -8.39 -4.32 5.71
N GLY A 43 -8.60 -3.86 6.95
CA GLY A 43 -9.16 -2.52 7.23
C GLY A 43 -8.25 -1.41 6.70
N GLY A 44 -6.95 -1.52 6.92
CA GLY A 44 -5.95 -0.60 6.39
C GLY A 44 -5.95 -0.56 4.87
N PHE A 45 -5.93 -1.73 4.21
CA PHE A 45 -5.97 -1.81 2.76
C PHE A 45 -7.22 -1.12 2.19
N LEU A 46 -8.40 -1.42 2.73
CA LEU A 46 -9.66 -0.81 2.30
C LEU A 46 -9.64 0.70 2.52
N PHE A 47 -9.21 1.14 3.70
CA PHE A 47 -9.08 2.56 4.03
C PHE A 47 -8.19 3.28 3.02
N PHE A 48 -6.95 2.82 2.80
CA PHE A 48 -6.02 3.46 1.86
C PHE A 48 -6.49 3.35 0.40
N TYR A 49 -7.14 2.24 0.03
CA TYR A 49 -7.65 2.03 -1.32
C TYR A 49 -8.74 3.04 -1.66
N TYR A 50 -9.72 3.23 -0.78
CA TYR A 50 -10.77 4.22 -0.98
C TYR A 50 -10.27 5.64 -0.79
N LEU A 51 -9.37 5.87 0.16
CA LEU A 51 -8.75 7.17 0.42
C LEU A 51 -7.88 7.63 -0.76
N SER A 52 -7.28 6.72 -1.53
CA SER A 52 -6.42 7.08 -2.67
C SER A 52 -7.10 8.02 -3.67
N LYS A 53 -8.39 7.83 -3.96
CA LYS A 53 -9.14 8.63 -4.94
C LYS A 53 -9.35 10.10 -4.51
N PRO A 54 -9.94 10.39 -3.34
CA PRO A 54 -10.06 11.76 -2.84
C PRO A 54 -8.69 12.37 -2.55
N LEU A 55 -7.71 11.58 -2.08
CA LEU A 55 -6.38 12.11 -1.77
C LEU A 55 -5.63 12.57 -3.03
N ILE A 56 -5.74 11.85 -4.15
CA ILE A 56 -5.21 12.32 -5.45
C ILE A 56 -5.94 13.58 -5.93
N ARG A 57 -7.28 13.62 -5.83
CA ARG A 57 -8.07 14.79 -6.24
C ARG A 57 -7.77 16.01 -5.39
N GLY A 58 -7.77 15.84 -4.07
CA GLY A 58 -7.47 16.86 -3.08
C GLY A 58 -6.04 17.35 -3.19
N PHE A 59 -5.05 16.46 -3.38
CA PHE A 59 -3.67 16.86 -3.65
C PHE A 59 -3.60 17.70 -4.93
N ASN A 60 -4.24 17.29 -6.02
CA ASN A 60 -4.26 18.06 -7.26
C ASN A 60 -4.96 19.44 -7.11
N SER A 61 -5.92 19.57 -6.20
CA SER A 61 -6.60 20.83 -5.89
C SER A 61 -5.86 21.71 -4.85
N ALA A 62 -5.11 21.13 -3.91
CA ALA A 62 -4.38 21.84 -2.87
C ALA A 62 -2.94 22.22 -3.28
N PHE A 63 -2.30 21.44 -4.16
CA PHE A 63 -0.97 21.77 -4.66
C PHE A 63 -0.87 23.09 -5.44
N PRO A 64 -1.86 23.55 -6.24
CA PRO A 64 -1.79 24.89 -6.84
C PRO A 64 -1.81 26.00 -5.77
N PHE A 65 -2.43 25.75 -4.62
CA PHE A 65 -2.37 26.66 -3.46
C PHE A 65 -0.98 26.64 -2.82
N LEU A 66 -0.38 25.47 -2.58
CA LEU A 66 1.03 25.36 -2.15
C LEU A 66 2.01 26.00 -3.15
N CYS A 67 1.74 25.90 -4.45
CA CYS A 67 2.55 26.53 -5.50
C CYS A 67 2.45 28.07 -5.49
N ARG A 68 1.39 28.65 -4.90
CA ARG A 68 1.30 30.11 -4.68
C ARG A 68 2.18 30.58 -3.52
N LEU A 69 2.41 29.70 -2.53
CA LEU A 69 3.29 29.96 -1.38
C LEU A 69 4.77 29.65 -1.66
N ALA A 70 5.08 29.06 -2.82
CA ALA A 70 6.45 28.68 -3.19
C ALA A 70 7.27 29.89 -3.69
N PRO A 71 8.56 29.99 -3.34
CA PRO A 71 9.44 31.08 -3.76
C PRO A 71 9.65 31.08 -5.29
N VAL A 72 9.95 32.27 -5.84
CA VAL A 72 9.99 32.59 -7.29
C VAL A 72 10.85 31.60 -8.10
N SER A 73 11.93 31.08 -7.53
CA SER A 73 12.87 30.14 -8.16
C SER A 73 12.26 28.76 -8.47
N LEU A 74 11.28 28.32 -7.68
CA LEU A 74 10.62 27.02 -7.83
C LEU A 74 9.30 27.10 -8.61
N LYS A 75 8.76 28.30 -8.79
CA LYS A 75 7.47 28.56 -9.43
C LYS A 75 7.38 27.98 -10.84
N THR A 76 8.44 28.14 -11.65
CA THR A 76 8.52 27.61 -13.03
C THR A 76 8.66 26.08 -13.07
N ARG A 77 9.30 25.46 -12.07
CA ARG A 77 9.44 24.00 -11.97
C ARG A 77 8.15 23.34 -11.48
N CYS A 78 7.48 23.94 -10.51
CA CYS A 78 6.17 23.55 -10.01
C CYS A 78 5.08 23.65 -11.09
N GLN A 79 5.01 24.76 -11.82
CA GLN A 79 4.03 24.94 -12.90
C GLN A 79 4.22 23.95 -14.07
N LYS A 80 5.45 23.56 -14.39
CA LYS A 80 5.74 22.52 -15.40
C LYS A 80 5.25 21.13 -14.98
N PHE A 81 5.28 20.82 -13.68
CA PHE A 81 4.78 19.55 -13.14
C PHE A 81 3.23 19.50 -13.16
N PHE A 82 2.59 20.68 -13.15
CA PHE A 82 1.14 20.86 -12.97
C PHE A 82 0.33 21.17 -14.22
N LYS A 83 0.92 21.31 -15.42
CA LYS A 83 0.10 21.30 -16.65
C LYS A 83 -0.35 19.86 -16.91
N PRO A 84 -1.61 19.46 -16.67
CA PRO A 84 -2.12 18.27 -17.30
C PRO A 84 -2.08 18.56 -18.79
N ASN A 85 -1.18 17.89 -19.52
CA ASN A 85 -1.12 18.02 -20.96
C ASN A 85 -2.33 17.28 -21.55
N ARG A 86 -3.53 17.86 -21.40
CA ARG A 86 -4.83 17.42 -21.92
C ARG A 86 -4.98 17.64 -23.43
N ILE A 87 -3.88 17.56 -24.17
CA ILE A 87 -3.92 17.65 -25.62
C ILE A 87 -3.15 16.46 -26.13
N ASN A 88 -3.89 15.39 -26.47
CA ASN A 88 -3.58 14.35 -27.46
C ASN A 88 -2.09 14.02 -27.68
N ARG A 89 -1.28 13.93 -26.62
CA ARG A 89 0.07 13.38 -26.75
C ARG A 89 -0.09 11.88 -26.74
N LYS A 90 -0.05 11.28 -27.93
CA LYS A 90 0.29 9.85 -28.12
C LYS A 90 1.31 9.49 -27.05
N VAL A 91 0.96 8.56 -26.16
CA VAL A 91 1.83 8.13 -25.05
C VAL A 91 3.21 7.92 -25.65
N LYS A 92 4.21 8.72 -25.27
CA LYS A 92 5.57 8.51 -25.77
C LYS A 92 5.99 7.12 -25.25
N ILE A 93 6.03 6.16 -26.16
CA ILE A 93 6.27 4.73 -25.91
C ILE A 93 7.69 4.51 -25.33
N PHE A 94 8.52 5.56 -25.30
CA PHE A 94 9.97 5.47 -25.13
C PHE A 94 10.60 6.45 -24.13
N THR A 95 9.94 6.79 -23.02
CA THR A 95 10.63 7.43 -21.88
C THR A 95 11.18 6.35 -20.94
N ARG A 96 12.40 6.51 -20.40
CA ARG A 96 13.01 5.53 -19.45
C ARG A 96 12.05 5.13 -18.32
N LYS A 97 11.28 6.08 -17.79
CA LYS A 97 10.23 5.85 -16.78
C LYS A 97 9.06 5.02 -17.32
N ASN A 98 8.56 5.29 -18.53
CA ASN A 98 7.51 4.49 -19.18
C ASN A 98 8.00 3.08 -19.54
N ARG A 99 9.26 2.94 -19.97
CA ARG A 99 9.87 1.65 -20.30
C ARG A 99 10.11 0.82 -19.05
N LEU A 100 10.53 1.43 -17.94
CA LEU A 100 10.63 0.78 -16.64
C LEU A 100 9.25 0.32 -16.15
N LEU A 101 8.24 1.19 -16.23
CA LEU A 101 6.86 0.86 -15.83
C LEU A 101 6.26 -0.24 -16.71
N ALA A 102 6.52 -0.21 -18.02
CA ALA A 102 6.09 -1.24 -18.96
C ALA A 102 6.83 -2.57 -18.75
N ARG A 103 8.12 -2.54 -18.38
CA ARG A 103 8.89 -3.73 -17.98
C ARG A 103 8.37 -4.28 -16.65
N PHE A 104 8.09 -3.44 -15.67
CA PHE A 104 7.46 -3.86 -14.41
C PHE A 104 6.09 -4.50 -14.66
N LYS A 105 5.27 -3.88 -15.52
CA LYS A 105 3.97 -4.43 -15.93
C LYS A 105 4.10 -5.77 -16.66
N ARG A 106 5.09 -5.93 -17.54
CA ARG A 106 5.35 -7.19 -18.27
C ARG A 106 5.97 -8.28 -17.39
N ALA A 107 6.83 -7.92 -16.43
CA ALA A 107 7.54 -8.87 -15.58
C ALA A 107 6.73 -9.31 -14.36
N TYR A 108 5.96 -8.40 -13.73
CA TYR A 108 5.20 -8.68 -12.51
C TYR A 108 3.70 -8.90 -12.74
N GLY A 109 3.14 -8.56 -13.91
CA GLY A 109 1.73 -8.81 -14.22
C GLY A 109 0.73 -8.27 -13.19
N PHE A 110 -0.54 -8.72 -13.28
CA PHE A 110 -1.57 -8.45 -12.27
C PHE A 110 -1.34 -9.26 -11.00
N TRP A 111 -1.01 -10.54 -11.16
CA TRP A 111 -0.82 -11.50 -10.07
C TRP A 111 0.43 -11.24 -9.22
N GLY A 112 1.56 -10.90 -9.84
CA GLY A 112 2.78 -10.61 -9.08
C GLY A 112 2.63 -9.35 -8.24
N ILE A 113 1.89 -8.34 -8.68
CA ILE A 113 1.61 -7.19 -7.82
C ILE A 113 0.77 -7.60 -6.63
N ILE A 114 -0.26 -8.43 -6.79
CA ILE A 114 -1.15 -8.88 -5.71
C ILE A 114 -0.41 -9.78 -4.70
N ILE A 115 0.45 -10.69 -5.18
CA ILE A 115 1.19 -11.62 -4.33
C ILE A 115 2.35 -10.91 -3.62
N THR A 116 3.08 -10.05 -4.33
CA THR A 116 4.26 -9.36 -3.79
C THR A 116 3.89 -8.13 -2.96
N THR A 117 2.68 -7.56 -3.09
CA THR A 117 2.30 -6.34 -2.35
C THR A 117 2.39 -6.52 -0.85
N PRO A 118 1.61 -7.39 -0.18
CA PRO A 118 1.64 -7.48 1.29
C PRO A 118 3.01 -7.82 1.89
N LEU A 119 3.94 -8.40 1.10
CA LEU A 119 5.32 -8.66 1.49
C LEU A 119 6.28 -7.46 1.31
N PHE A 120 6.36 -6.91 0.10
CA PHE A 120 7.42 -5.95 -0.29
C PHE A 120 6.91 -4.52 -0.45
N LEU A 121 5.62 -4.33 -0.72
CA LEU A 121 5.00 -3.01 -0.84
C LEU A 121 4.10 -2.77 0.37
N THR A 122 4.44 -1.78 1.18
CA THR A 122 3.58 -1.34 2.29
C THR A 122 2.11 -1.24 1.84
N ILE A 123 1.17 -1.71 2.67
CA ILE A 123 -0.27 -1.74 2.36
C ILE A 123 -0.77 -0.42 1.74
N PRO A 124 -0.40 0.78 2.24
CA PRO A 124 -0.83 2.05 1.65
C PRO A 124 -0.38 2.20 0.19
N LEU A 125 0.87 1.81 -0.10
CA LEU A 125 1.46 1.90 -1.43
C LEU A 125 0.82 0.86 -2.36
N GLY A 126 0.60 -0.36 -1.87
CA GLY A 126 -0.11 -1.42 -2.60
C GLY A 126 -1.55 -1.01 -2.94
N ALA A 127 -2.29 -0.48 -1.98
CA ALA A 127 -3.64 0.04 -2.16
C ALA A 127 -3.70 1.17 -3.20
N PHE A 128 -2.75 2.10 -3.14
CA PHE A 128 -2.66 3.21 -4.09
C PHE A 128 -2.35 2.74 -5.51
N LEU A 129 -1.37 1.83 -5.67
CA LEU A 129 -1.02 1.26 -6.96
C LEU A 129 -2.20 0.45 -7.53
N ALA A 130 -2.84 -0.37 -6.72
CA ALA A 130 -3.96 -1.20 -7.14
C ALA A 130 -5.14 -0.35 -7.64
N GLY A 131 -5.50 0.71 -6.91
CA GLY A 131 -6.53 1.66 -7.33
C GLY A 131 -6.17 2.45 -8.59
N LYS A 132 -4.89 2.80 -8.76
CA LYS A 132 -4.43 3.56 -9.94
C LYS A 132 -4.35 2.73 -11.21
N TYR A 133 -3.79 1.52 -11.14
CA TYR A 133 -3.46 0.73 -12.33
C TYR A 133 -4.54 -0.29 -12.71
N TYR A 134 -5.35 -0.74 -11.75
CA TYR A 134 -6.26 -1.86 -11.94
C TYR A 134 -7.68 -1.58 -11.44
N SER A 135 -8.06 -0.32 -11.22
CA SER A 135 -9.42 0.09 -10.82
C SER A 135 -10.54 -0.38 -11.75
N ASN A 136 -10.22 -0.75 -13.00
CA ASN A 136 -11.20 -1.25 -13.96
C ASN A 136 -11.60 -2.72 -13.73
N ARG A 137 -10.96 -3.44 -12.80
CA ARG A 137 -11.26 -4.84 -12.47
C ARG A 137 -12.16 -4.93 -11.23
N LYS A 138 -13.38 -5.43 -11.39
CA LYS A 138 -14.38 -5.53 -10.30
C LYS A 138 -13.91 -6.36 -9.09
N HIS A 139 -13.16 -7.45 -9.33
CA HIS A 139 -12.74 -8.38 -8.28
C HIS A 139 -11.36 -8.08 -7.67
N LEU A 140 -10.74 -6.93 -7.99
CA LEU A 140 -9.41 -6.58 -7.48
C LEU A 140 -9.34 -6.58 -5.95
N VAL A 141 -10.34 -5.97 -5.30
CA VAL A 141 -10.37 -5.84 -3.84
C VAL A 141 -10.39 -7.21 -3.19
N LEU A 142 -11.16 -8.14 -3.74
CA LEU A 142 -11.28 -9.51 -3.25
C LEU A 142 -9.94 -10.25 -3.37
N TYR A 143 -9.25 -10.15 -4.51
CA TYR A 143 -7.93 -10.76 -4.66
C TYR A 143 -6.88 -10.19 -3.68
N MET A 144 -6.95 -8.90 -3.37
CA MET A 144 -6.06 -8.29 -2.38
C MET A 144 -6.35 -8.78 -0.96
N ILE A 145 -7.63 -8.91 -0.60
CA ILE A 145 -8.03 -9.49 0.70
C ILE A 145 -7.55 -10.94 0.81
N LEU A 146 -7.75 -11.76 -0.24
CA LEU A 146 -7.25 -13.14 -0.27
C LEU A 146 -5.73 -13.21 -0.11
N SER A 147 -5.00 -12.29 -0.74
CA SER A 147 -3.54 -12.21 -0.58
C SER A 147 -3.15 -11.86 0.86
N ILE A 148 -3.80 -10.87 1.47
CA ILE A 148 -3.55 -10.48 2.87
C ILE A 148 -3.78 -11.66 3.81
N VAL A 149 -4.92 -12.36 3.65
CA VAL A 149 -5.26 -13.54 4.45
C VAL A 149 -4.24 -14.66 4.22
N GLY A 150 -3.91 -14.96 2.96
CA GLY A 150 -2.92 -16.00 2.62
C GLY A 150 -1.56 -15.73 3.25
N TRP A 151 -1.08 -14.49 3.19
CA TRP A 151 0.15 -14.09 3.87
C TRP A 151 0.04 -14.10 5.40
N GLY A 152 -1.13 -13.79 5.94
CA GLY A 152 -1.41 -13.94 7.37
C GLY A 152 -1.24 -15.38 7.82
N VAL A 153 -1.76 -16.35 7.05
CA VAL A 153 -1.59 -17.78 7.30
C VAL A 153 -0.13 -18.21 7.20
N VAL A 154 0.60 -17.73 6.19
CA VAL A 154 2.04 -18.05 6.04
C VAL A 154 2.85 -17.52 7.23
N LEU A 155 2.64 -16.26 7.64
CA LEU A 155 3.32 -15.67 8.79
C LEU A 155 2.96 -16.38 10.09
N SER A 156 1.68 -16.71 10.26
CA SER A 156 1.15 -17.49 11.37
C SER A 156 1.82 -18.86 11.45
N GLY A 157 1.93 -19.59 10.33
CA GLY A 157 2.63 -20.86 10.24
C GLY A 157 4.11 -20.75 10.57
N ILE A 158 4.79 -19.70 10.13
CA ILE A 158 6.21 -19.45 10.47
C ILE A 158 6.38 -19.27 11.98
N ILE A 159 5.53 -18.47 12.63
CA ILE A 159 5.62 -18.27 14.09
C ILE A 159 5.36 -19.58 14.84
N HIS A 160 4.40 -20.38 14.36
CA HIS A 160 4.11 -21.67 14.98
C HIS A 160 5.25 -22.69 14.83
N LEU A 161 5.99 -22.64 13.71
CA LEU A 161 7.16 -23.49 13.46
C LEU A 161 8.41 -23.06 14.24
N PHE A 162 8.53 -21.78 14.60
CA PHE A 162 9.68 -21.24 15.33
C PHE A 162 9.26 -20.59 16.68
N PRO A 163 8.70 -21.37 17.62
CA PRO A 163 8.24 -20.82 18.90
C PRO A 163 9.40 -20.29 19.77
N GLY A 164 10.58 -20.93 19.70
CA GLY A 164 11.75 -20.59 20.53
C GLY A 164 12.55 -19.35 20.11
N VAL A 165 12.07 -18.52 19.19
CA VAL A 165 12.73 -17.24 18.81
C VAL A 165 11.95 -16.03 19.36
N PHE A 166 10.69 -16.22 19.76
CA PHE A 166 9.79 -15.13 20.12
C PHE A 166 9.10 -15.30 21.48
N LEU A 167 9.27 -16.45 22.15
CA LEU A 167 8.62 -16.81 23.43
C LEU A 167 9.59 -16.90 24.63
N ASP A 168 10.83 -16.41 24.51
CA ASP A 168 11.78 -16.32 25.62
C ASP A 168 11.61 -15.01 26.42
#